data_AF-A0A6I1HCY6-F1
#
_entry.id   AF-A0A6I1HCY6-F1
#
_cell.length_a   1.000
_cell.length_b   1.000
_cell.length_c   1.000
_cell.angle_alpha   90.00
_cell.angle_beta   90.00
_cell.angle_gamma   90.00
#
_symmetry.space_group_name_H-M   'P 1'
#
loop_
_entity.id
_entity.type
_entity.pdbx_description
1 polymer ?
#
loop_
_entity_poly.entity_id
_entity_poly.type
_entity_poly.pdbx_seq_one_letter_code
_entity_poly.pdbx_strand_id
1 'polypeptide(L)'
;MARPGRRHRTAARLERPAGGALLGNHRSEQEPAPFSVRLDQGTGGHVKATTWRPLAAVLLCGALAGWTAQGWRKDAAIAELQRQAAASKTTAATELAQATARVLTLERAAGTALAQRADHLTQEQTHAKTERDHFNADVRSGAVRLSIPVASGQCAATADSTAAAGHRHQARAELDPATAAALDAIAGDGDDATRQLNACIDAYNLVRDTYHVQTE
;
A
#
# COMPACT_ATOMS: atom_id res chain seq x y z
N MET A 1 8.20 13.25 -22.09
CA MET A 1 7.01 12.79 -21.34
C MET A 1 7.33 12.91 -19.84
N ALA A 2 6.59 13.77 -19.14
CA ALA A 2 6.96 14.30 -17.82
C ALA A 2 6.42 13.43 -16.66
N ARG A 3 7.26 13.23 -15.63
CA ARG A 3 6.95 12.53 -14.38
C ARG A 3 6.07 13.41 -13.46
N PRO A 4 5.02 12.88 -12.80
CA PRO A 4 4.31 13.63 -11.78
C PRO A 4 5.00 13.51 -10.41
N GLY A 5 5.25 14.67 -9.80
CA GLY A 5 6.00 14.85 -8.56
C GLY A 5 5.21 14.62 -7.27
N ARG A 6 5.99 14.38 -6.21
CA ARG A 6 5.60 14.25 -4.80
C ARG A 6 4.68 15.37 -4.34
N ARG A 7 3.56 15.03 -3.70
CA ARG A 7 2.73 15.97 -2.93
C ARG A 7 3.15 15.94 -1.46
N HIS A 8 3.63 17.08 -0.98
CA HIS A 8 3.89 17.35 0.43
C HIS A 8 2.58 17.38 1.22
N ARG A 9 2.51 16.63 2.33
CA ARG A 9 1.52 16.81 3.39
C ARG A 9 1.79 18.14 4.10
N THR A 10 0.82 19.04 4.06
CA THR A 10 0.77 20.22 4.93
C THR A 10 -0.39 20.05 5.90
N ALA A 11 -0.06 20.09 7.20
CA ALA A 11 -1.01 20.02 8.29
C ALA A 11 -1.86 21.29 8.31
N ALA A 12 -3.19 21.14 8.28
CA ALA A 12 -4.11 22.23 8.53
C ALA A 12 -4.21 22.45 10.05
N ARG A 13 -3.54 23.52 10.50
CA ARG A 13 -3.61 24.10 11.85
C ARG A 13 -5.00 24.75 12.03
N LEU A 14 -5.69 24.37 13.09
CA LEU A 14 -6.97 24.96 13.50
C LEU A 14 -6.68 26.26 14.26
N GLU A 15 -6.88 27.42 13.63
CA GLU A 15 -6.79 28.74 14.27
C GLU A 15 -8.19 29.28 14.57
N ARG A 16 -8.36 29.74 15.81
CA ARG A 16 -9.57 30.28 16.44
C ARG A 16 -9.54 31.80 16.30
N PRO A 17 -10.60 32.50 15.86
CA PRO A 17 -10.61 33.95 15.97
C PRO A 17 -11.33 34.39 17.25
N ALA A 18 -10.58 35.06 18.12
CA ALA A 18 -11.10 35.96 19.14
C ALA A 18 -10.53 37.36 18.86
N GLY A 19 -11.35 38.39 18.99
CA GLY A 19 -10.90 39.77 19.21
C GLY A 19 -11.24 40.76 18.09
N GLY A 20 -12.27 41.56 18.33
CA GLY A 20 -12.62 42.75 17.54
C GLY A 20 -13.39 43.76 18.40
N ALA A 21 -12.73 44.30 19.41
CA ALA A 21 -13.04 45.57 20.09
C ALA A 21 -11.96 46.56 19.61
N LEU A 22 -12.10 47.88 19.45
CA LEU A 22 -12.99 48.92 19.96
C LEU A 22 -12.61 50.24 19.22
N LEU A 23 -13.57 51.12 18.92
CA LEU A 23 -13.44 52.61 18.92
C LEU A 23 -14.86 53.15 18.62
N GLY A 24 -15.56 53.97 19.41
CA GLY A 24 -15.17 54.89 20.47
C GLY A 24 -15.45 56.34 20.01
N ASN A 25 -16.65 56.89 20.24
CA ASN A 25 -16.83 58.13 21.03
C ASN A 25 -18.27 58.65 21.16
N HIS A 26 -18.60 58.94 22.43
CA HIS A 26 -19.40 60.03 23.00
C HIS A 26 -20.75 60.47 22.38
N ARG A 27 -21.82 60.30 23.18
CA ARG A 27 -22.68 61.42 23.62
C ARG A 27 -23.47 61.07 24.90
N SER A 28 -23.04 61.69 26.00
CA SER A 28 -23.75 62.12 27.22
C SER A 28 -24.99 61.38 27.73
N GLU A 29 -24.90 61.04 29.02
CA GLU A 29 -25.98 60.92 30.01
C GLU A 29 -27.20 61.83 29.72
N GLN A 30 -28.39 61.23 29.61
CA GLN A 30 -29.62 61.81 30.15
C GLN A 30 -30.71 60.72 30.22
N GLU A 31 -30.84 60.06 31.37
CA GLU A 31 -32.16 59.60 31.86
C GLU A 31 -32.68 60.69 32.81
N PRO A 32 -33.99 60.82 33.11
CA PRO A 32 -35.15 60.08 32.62
C PRO A 32 -36.33 60.97 32.21
N ALA A 33 -37.17 60.50 31.29
CA ALA A 33 -38.56 60.94 31.26
C ALA A 33 -39.44 59.72 30.93
N PRO A 34 -40.43 59.39 31.77
CA PRO A 34 -41.38 58.35 31.42
C PRO A 34 -42.16 58.85 30.21
N PHE A 35 -42.01 58.18 29.07
CA PHE A 35 -42.90 58.34 27.94
C PHE A 35 -44.29 57.88 28.40
N SER A 36 -45.03 58.83 28.96
CA SER A 36 -46.43 58.69 29.29
C SER A 36 -47.16 58.59 27.96
N VAL A 37 -47.39 57.37 27.48
CA VAL A 37 -48.33 57.11 26.40
C VAL A 37 -49.70 57.48 26.95
N ARG A 38 -50.11 58.73 26.70
CA ARG A 38 -51.47 59.19 26.91
C ARG A 38 -52.35 58.47 25.91
N LEU A 39 -52.97 57.38 26.34
CA LEU A 39 -54.13 56.79 25.68
C LEU A 39 -55.23 57.86 25.67
N ASP A 40 -55.37 58.54 24.55
CA ASP A 40 -56.56 59.33 24.23
C ASP A 40 -57.75 58.37 24.23
N GLN A 41 -58.57 58.47 25.28
CA GLN A 41 -59.89 57.82 25.36
C GLN A 41 -60.85 58.59 24.45
N GLY A 42 -60.67 58.39 23.15
CA GLY A 42 -61.65 58.74 22.12
C GLY A 42 -62.96 58.00 22.39
N THR A 43 -63.95 58.76 22.85
CA THR A 43 -65.30 58.28 23.13
C THR A 43 -66.02 57.97 21.82
N GLY A 44 -66.46 56.72 21.63
CA GLY A 44 -67.42 56.37 20.58
C GLY A 44 -67.20 55.00 19.95
N GLY A 45 -67.79 53.97 20.55
CA GLY A 45 -67.96 52.65 19.92
C GLY A 45 -67.44 51.50 20.79
N HIS A 46 -68.33 50.89 21.57
CA HIS A 46 -68.05 49.63 22.25
C HIS A 46 -67.80 48.50 21.25
N VAL A 47 -66.57 48.34 20.76
CA VAL A 47 -66.14 47.05 20.22
C VAL A 47 -65.57 46.25 21.38
N LYS A 48 -66.37 45.27 21.84
CA LYS A 48 -66.07 44.45 23.02
C LYS A 48 -64.65 43.87 22.94
N ALA A 49 -63.76 44.33 23.82
CA ALA A 49 -62.37 43.87 23.98
C ALA A 49 -62.22 42.36 24.34
N THR A 50 -63.33 41.62 24.44
CA THR A 50 -63.39 40.16 24.65
C THR A 50 -63.32 39.34 23.37
N THR A 51 -63.54 39.94 22.19
CA THR A 51 -63.73 39.19 20.93
C THR A 51 -62.44 38.82 20.19
N TRP A 52 -61.32 39.53 20.40
CA TRP A 52 -60.07 39.26 19.67
C TRP A 52 -59.20 38.15 20.30
N ARG A 53 -59.32 37.91 21.61
CA ARG A 53 -58.62 36.83 22.33
C ARG A 53 -58.90 35.42 21.80
N PRO A 54 -60.17 35.01 21.55
CA PRO A 54 -60.43 33.70 20.96
C PRO A 54 -59.88 33.59 19.53
N LEU A 55 -59.91 34.67 18.74
CA LEU A 55 -59.31 34.70 17.40
C LEU A 55 -57.80 34.52 17.45
N ALA A 56 -57.12 35.21 18.37
CA ALA A 56 -55.68 35.06 18.58
C ALA A 56 -55.31 33.64 19.05
N ALA A 57 -56.10 33.04 19.95
CA ALA A 57 -55.90 31.67 20.40
C ALA A 57 -56.06 30.65 19.26
N VAL A 58 -57.07 30.80 18.42
CA VAL A 58 -57.29 29.92 17.26
C VAL A 58 -56.15 30.04 16.24
N LEU A 59 -55.67 31.25 15.97
CA LEU A 59 -54.52 31.46 15.07
C LEU A 59 -53.24 30.82 15.62
N LEU A 60 -52.99 30.92 16.93
CA LEU A 60 -51.82 30.34 17.58
C LEU A 60 -51.89 28.81 17.57
N CYS A 61 -53.06 28.22 17.87
CA CYS A 61 -53.28 26.78 17.76
C CYS A 61 -53.12 26.27 16.32
N GLY A 62 -53.64 27.01 15.32
CA GLY A 62 -53.46 26.67 13.91
C GLY A 62 -52.00 26.72 13.47
N ALA A 63 -51.23 27.71 13.94
CA ALA A 63 -49.80 27.80 13.68
C ALA A 63 -49.02 26.64 14.31
N LEU A 64 -49.33 26.27 15.56
CA LEU A 64 -48.70 25.13 16.24
C LEU A 64 -49.04 23.80 15.57
N ALA A 65 -50.31 23.59 15.21
CA ALA A 65 -50.75 22.38 14.51
C ALA A 65 -50.14 22.28 13.10
N GLY A 66 -50.06 23.40 12.37
CA GLY A 66 -49.36 23.46 11.09
C GLY A 66 -47.87 23.17 11.21
N TRP A 67 -47.21 23.69 12.25
CA TRP A 67 -45.80 23.46 12.53
C TRP A 67 -45.49 21.99 12.84
N THR A 68 -46.28 21.33 13.70
CA THR A 68 -46.06 19.92 14.04
C THR A 68 -46.34 18.99 12.86
N ALA A 69 -47.39 19.25 12.09
CA ALA A 69 -47.69 18.49 10.86
C ALA A 69 -46.59 18.65 9.80
N GLN A 70 -45.99 19.85 9.67
CA GLN A 70 -44.83 20.06 8.80
C GLN A 70 -43.57 19.39 9.34
N GLY A 71 -43.39 19.34 10.67
CA GLY A 71 -42.33 18.59 11.33
C GLY A 71 -42.34 17.11 10.93
N TRP A 72 -43.50 16.44 11.06
CA TRP A 72 -43.63 15.02 10.72
C TRP A 72 -43.27 14.70 9.27
N ARG A 73 -43.62 15.58 8.32
CA ARG A 73 -43.25 15.42 6.91
C ARG A 73 -41.74 15.55 6.69
N LYS A 74 -41.08 16.45 7.42
CA LYS A 74 -39.63 16.67 7.32
C LYS A 74 -38.85 15.56 8.02
N ASP A 75 -39.32 15.08 9.16
CA ASP A 75 -38.73 13.96 9.88
C ASP A 75 -38.75 12.68 9.05
N ALA A 76 -39.85 12.42 8.35
CA ALA A 76 -39.95 11.30 7.41
C ALA A 76 -38.93 11.41 6.27
N ALA A 77 -38.73 12.60 5.70
CA ALA A 77 -37.74 12.84 4.65
C ALA A 77 -36.29 12.70 5.17
N ILE A 78 -36.02 13.16 6.40
CA ILE A 78 -34.70 13.01 7.03
C ILE A 78 -34.40 11.54 7.32
N ALA A 79 -35.38 10.80 7.85
CA ALA A 79 -35.23 9.37 8.10
C ALA A 79 -34.94 8.59 6.81
N GLU A 80 -35.59 8.96 5.71
CA GLU A 80 -35.34 8.34 4.39
C GLU A 80 -33.94 8.68 3.85
N LEU A 81 -33.52 9.94 3.92
CA LEU A 81 -32.16 10.34 3.53
C LEU A 81 -31.10 9.64 4.38
N GLN A 82 -31.34 9.46 5.69
CA GLN A 82 -30.45 8.70 6.56
C GLN A 82 -30.38 7.22 6.18
N ARG A 83 -31.50 6.60 5.80
CA ARG A 83 -31.51 5.21 5.31
C ARG A 83 -30.74 5.07 4.00
N GLN A 84 -30.93 5.99 3.06
CA GLN A 84 -30.19 6.00 1.79
C GLN A 84 -28.70 6.24 2.02
N ALA A 85 -28.33 7.16 2.91
CA ALA A 85 -26.95 7.41 3.29
C ALA A 85 -26.32 6.22 4.04
N ALA A 86 -27.10 5.50 4.85
CA ALA A 86 -26.64 4.27 5.50
C ALA A 86 -26.44 3.16 4.46
N ALA A 87 -27.39 2.98 3.53
CA ALA A 87 -27.31 1.99 2.47
C ALA A 87 -26.16 2.25 1.49
N SER A 88 -25.89 3.52 1.13
CA SER A 88 -24.75 3.86 0.28
C SER A 88 -23.42 3.65 0.99
N LYS A 89 -23.34 3.93 2.29
CA LYS A 89 -22.14 3.65 3.09
C LYS A 89 -21.89 2.15 3.26
N THR A 90 -22.94 1.35 3.49
CA THR A 90 -22.78 -0.10 3.63
C THR A 90 -22.38 -0.74 2.30
N THR A 91 -23.00 -0.35 1.19
CA THR A 91 -22.61 -0.85 -0.15
C THR A 91 -21.16 -0.50 -0.48
N ALA A 92 -20.75 0.76 -0.33
CA ALA A 92 -19.36 1.17 -0.55
C ALA A 92 -18.37 0.44 0.38
N ALA A 93 -18.73 0.24 1.66
CA ALA A 93 -17.91 -0.53 2.60
C ALA A 93 -17.81 -2.01 2.21
N THR A 94 -18.89 -2.62 1.74
CA THR A 94 -18.88 -4.02 1.29
C THR A 94 -18.08 -4.21 0.00
N GLU A 95 -18.17 -3.29 -0.95
CA GLU A 95 -17.38 -3.32 -2.17
C GLU A 95 -15.88 -3.20 -1.85
N LEU A 96 -15.50 -2.25 -0.99
CA LEU A 96 -14.12 -2.10 -0.55
C LEU A 96 -13.63 -3.32 0.23
N ALA A 97 -14.46 -3.90 1.10
CA ALA A 97 -14.12 -5.12 1.83
C ALA A 97 -13.91 -6.30 0.88
N GLN A 98 -14.76 -6.46 -0.15
CA GLN A 98 -14.61 -7.50 -1.16
C GLN A 98 -13.35 -7.29 -2.01
N ALA A 99 -13.07 -6.07 -2.46
CA ALA A 99 -11.85 -5.76 -3.19
C ALA A 99 -10.60 -6.07 -2.34
N THR A 100 -10.60 -5.66 -1.08
CA THR A 100 -9.50 -5.92 -0.14
C THR A 100 -9.33 -7.42 0.11
N ALA A 101 -10.42 -8.17 0.29
CA ALA A 101 -10.38 -9.62 0.47
C ALA A 101 -9.78 -10.34 -0.75
N ARG A 102 -10.11 -9.89 -1.97
CA ARG A 102 -9.50 -10.42 -3.20
C ARG A 102 -8.00 -10.16 -3.24
N VAL A 103 -7.58 -8.92 -2.97
CA VAL A 103 -6.14 -8.56 -2.94
C VAL A 103 -5.38 -9.39 -1.91
N LEU A 104 -5.88 -9.50 -0.67
CA LEU A 104 -5.24 -10.30 0.38
C LEU A 104 -5.15 -11.79 0.01
N THR A 105 -6.14 -12.31 -0.72
CA THR A 105 -6.11 -13.72 -1.17
C THR A 105 -5.03 -13.93 -2.21
N LEU A 106 -4.88 -12.99 -3.16
CA LEU A 106 -3.83 -13.01 -4.16
C LEU A 106 -2.44 -12.84 -3.53
N GLU A 107 -2.28 -11.92 -2.58
CA GLU A 107 -1.03 -11.72 -1.85
C GLU A 107 -0.60 -12.97 -1.10
N ARG A 108 -1.53 -13.67 -0.43
CA ARG A 108 -1.24 -14.95 0.24
C ARG A 108 -0.82 -16.02 -0.77
N ALA A 109 -1.54 -16.16 -1.89
CA ALA A 109 -1.21 -17.15 -2.91
C ALA A 109 0.17 -16.88 -3.54
N ALA A 110 0.47 -15.62 -3.87
CA ALA A 110 1.77 -15.21 -4.37
C ALA A 110 2.87 -15.45 -3.33
N GLY A 111 2.62 -15.13 -2.05
CA GLY A 111 3.54 -15.41 -0.95
C GLY A 111 3.84 -16.90 -0.80
N THR A 112 2.84 -17.77 -0.90
CA THR A 112 3.04 -19.22 -0.84
C THR A 112 3.83 -19.76 -2.04
N ALA A 113 3.56 -19.25 -3.25
CA ALA A 113 4.29 -19.68 -4.45
C ALA A 113 5.77 -19.23 -4.40
N LEU A 114 6.03 -18.02 -3.89
CA LEU A 114 7.39 -17.52 -3.68
C LEU A 114 8.13 -18.35 -2.63
N ALA A 115 7.49 -18.67 -1.50
CA ALA A 115 8.08 -19.51 -0.46
C ALA A 115 8.46 -20.90 -0.99
N GLN A 116 7.54 -21.57 -1.70
CA GLN A 116 7.81 -22.88 -2.30
C GLN A 116 8.99 -22.85 -3.29
N ARG A 117 9.09 -21.82 -4.13
CA ARG A 117 10.24 -21.67 -5.04
C ARG A 117 11.54 -21.38 -4.29
N ALA A 118 11.50 -20.55 -3.24
CA ALA A 118 12.67 -20.28 -2.42
C ALA A 118 13.19 -21.56 -1.73
N ASP A 119 12.29 -22.40 -1.22
CA ASP A 119 12.64 -23.68 -0.61
C ASP A 119 13.29 -24.62 -1.62
N HIS A 120 12.68 -24.76 -2.82
CA HIS A 120 13.22 -25.59 -3.90
C HIS A 120 14.61 -25.12 -4.33
N LEU A 121 14.78 -23.82 -4.57
CA LEU A 121 16.06 -23.24 -4.95
C LEU A 121 17.12 -23.43 -3.86
N THR A 122 16.75 -23.29 -2.58
CA THR A 122 17.67 -23.51 -1.45
C THR A 122 18.12 -24.97 -1.41
N GLN A 123 17.21 -25.91 -1.64
CA GLN A 123 17.53 -27.33 -1.67
C GLN A 123 18.46 -27.69 -2.84
N GLU A 124 18.16 -27.20 -4.04
CA GLU A 124 19.00 -27.39 -5.22
C GLU A 124 20.39 -26.76 -5.05
N GLN A 125 20.47 -25.55 -4.49
CA GLN A 125 21.74 -24.89 -4.20
C GLN A 125 22.55 -25.66 -3.17
N THR A 126 21.93 -26.16 -2.11
CA THR A 126 22.62 -26.95 -1.07
C THR A 126 23.16 -28.25 -1.65
N HIS A 127 22.36 -28.93 -2.49
CA HIS A 127 22.78 -30.17 -3.15
C HIS A 127 23.95 -29.92 -4.11
N ALA A 128 23.81 -28.95 -5.02
CA ALA A 128 24.86 -28.59 -5.96
C ALA A 128 26.16 -28.13 -5.25
N LYS A 129 26.04 -27.38 -4.15
CA LYS A 129 27.19 -26.97 -3.33
C LYS A 129 27.89 -28.19 -2.71
N THR A 130 27.12 -29.14 -2.18
CA THR A 130 27.67 -30.37 -1.58
C THR A 130 28.42 -31.21 -2.61
N GLU A 131 27.85 -31.38 -3.81
CA GLU A 131 28.50 -32.12 -4.89
C GLU A 131 29.80 -31.44 -5.35
N ARG A 132 29.79 -30.11 -5.48
CA ARG A 132 31.00 -29.34 -5.80
C ARG A 132 32.07 -29.43 -4.71
N ASP A 133 31.68 -29.34 -3.44
CA ASP A 133 32.62 -29.45 -2.33
C ASP A 133 33.25 -30.84 -2.29
N HIS A 134 32.48 -31.90 -2.59
CA HIS A 134 33.00 -33.27 -2.73
C HIS A 134 33.98 -33.39 -3.90
N PHE A 135 33.60 -32.90 -5.09
CA PHE A 135 34.49 -32.91 -6.26
C PHE A 135 35.80 -32.14 -5.99
N ASN A 136 35.72 -30.98 -5.34
CA ASN A 136 36.90 -30.21 -4.97
C ASN A 136 37.80 -30.93 -3.95
N ALA A 137 37.21 -31.67 -3.00
CA ALA A 137 37.96 -32.53 -2.09
C ALA A 137 38.65 -33.68 -2.84
N ASP A 138 37.97 -34.30 -3.81
CA ASP A 138 38.53 -35.37 -4.65
C ASP A 138 39.66 -34.86 -5.53
N VAL A 139 39.56 -33.64 -6.08
CA VAL A 139 40.65 -33.00 -6.83
C VAL A 139 41.84 -32.68 -5.91
N ARG A 140 41.62 -32.12 -4.72
CA ARG A 140 42.71 -31.79 -3.77
C ARG A 140 43.41 -33.02 -3.20
N SER A 141 42.66 -34.09 -2.94
CA SER A 141 43.23 -35.36 -2.49
C SER A 141 43.96 -36.13 -3.60
N GLY A 142 43.83 -35.68 -4.86
CA GLY A 142 44.42 -36.32 -6.03
C GLY A 142 43.67 -37.57 -6.49
N ALA A 143 42.48 -37.85 -5.93
CA ALA A 143 41.57 -38.89 -6.41
C ALA A 143 41.04 -38.58 -7.83
N VAL A 144 40.86 -37.30 -8.14
CA VAL A 144 40.59 -36.80 -9.50
C VAL A 144 41.79 -35.99 -9.99
N ARG A 145 42.39 -36.40 -11.12
CA ARG A 145 43.52 -35.72 -11.75
C ARG A 145 43.09 -34.94 -13.00
N LEU A 146 43.26 -33.62 -12.98
CA LEU A 146 42.98 -32.72 -14.11
C LEU A 146 44.24 -32.54 -14.99
N SER A 147 44.13 -32.83 -16.29
CA SER A 147 45.25 -32.76 -17.24
C SER A 147 44.90 -31.92 -18.46
N ILE A 148 45.86 -31.11 -18.91
CA ILE A 148 45.72 -30.22 -20.06
C ILE A 148 46.58 -30.76 -21.21
N PRO A 149 46.06 -30.85 -22.45
CA PRO A 149 46.89 -31.22 -23.61
C PRO A 149 47.97 -30.15 -23.84
N VAL A 150 49.21 -30.61 -24.03
CA VAL A 150 50.35 -29.73 -24.36
C VAL A 150 50.93 -30.13 -25.71
N ALA A 151 51.37 -29.14 -26.48
CA ALA A 151 52.12 -29.40 -27.69
C ALA A 151 53.51 -29.95 -27.32
N SER A 152 53.85 -31.11 -27.90
CA SER A 152 55.07 -31.85 -27.60
C SER A 152 56.31 -30.95 -27.75
N GLY A 153 57.14 -30.86 -26.69
CA GLY A 153 58.41 -30.12 -26.69
C GLY A 153 58.45 -28.81 -25.89
N GLN A 154 57.34 -28.37 -25.31
CA GLN A 154 57.25 -27.06 -24.62
C GLN A 154 57.28 -27.14 -23.09
N CYS A 155 57.08 -28.34 -22.52
CA CYS A 155 57.18 -28.58 -21.08
C CYS A 155 58.24 -29.64 -20.81
N ALA A 156 59.30 -29.29 -20.07
CA ALA A 156 60.21 -30.27 -19.47
C ALA A 156 59.54 -30.87 -18.23
N ALA A 157 58.48 -31.67 -18.43
CA ALA A 157 57.88 -32.43 -17.35
C ALA A 157 58.60 -33.79 -17.29
N THR A 158 59.16 -34.11 -16.13
CA THR A 158 59.57 -35.48 -15.79
C THR A 158 58.32 -36.35 -15.90
N ALA A 159 58.22 -37.10 -16.98
CA ALA A 159 57.09 -37.99 -17.22
C ALA A 159 57.14 -39.11 -16.18
N ASP A 160 56.31 -39.02 -15.15
CA ASP A 160 56.01 -40.18 -14.32
C ASP A 160 55.11 -41.10 -15.16
N SER A 161 55.73 -42.15 -15.70
CA SER A 161 55.14 -43.09 -16.63
C SER A 161 54.21 -44.06 -15.87
N THR A 162 53.03 -43.59 -15.47
CA THR A 162 51.93 -44.50 -15.15
C THR A 162 50.66 -44.04 -15.85
N ALA A 163 50.66 -44.16 -17.18
CA ALA A 163 49.48 -43.92 -17.99
C ALA A 163 48.43 -45.02 -17.75
N ALA A 164 47.35 -44.67 -17.04
CA ALA A 164 46.16 -45.50 -17.00
C ALA A 164 45.54 -45.59 -18.41
N ALA A 165 45.25 -46.83 -18.83
CA ALA A 165 44.82 -47.20 -20.17
C ALA A 165 43.58 -46.42 -20.64
N GLY A 166 43.79 -45.50 -21.58
CA GLY A 166 42.75 -44.81 -22.32
C GLY A 166 43.37 -44.18 -23.55
N HIS A 167 42.77 -44.37 -24.73
CA HIS A 167 43.29 -44.01 -26.05
C HIS A 167 43.73 -42.53 -26.15
N ARG A 168 44.96 -42.19 -25.74
CA ARG A 168 45.42 -40.79 -25.69
C ARG A 168 46.85 -40.68 -26.19
N HIS A 169 47.01 -40.40 -27.48
CA HIS A 169 48.30 -40.17 -28.17
C HIS A 169 48.84 -38.73 -28.03
N GLN A 170 48.43 -37.97 -27.01
CA GLN A 170 48.81 -36.56 -26.84
C GLN A 170 49.58 -36.38 -25.52
N ALA A 171 50.70 -35.66 -25.56
CA ALA A 171 51.40 -35.23 -24.37
C ALA A 171 50.48 -34.32 -23.53
N ARG A 172 50.45 -34.53 -22.20
CA ARG A 172 49.64 -33.74 -21.28
C ARG A 172 50.47 -33.28 -20.09
N ALA A 173 50.19 -32.06 -19.62
CA ALA A 173 50.70 -31.55 -18.35
C ALA A 173 49.60 -31.63 -17.29
N GLU A 174 49.96 -32.08 -16.09
CA GLU A 174 49.08 -31.94 -14.93
C GLU A 174 49.06 -30.49 -14.47
N LEU A 175 47.86 -30.00 -14.14
CA LEU A 175 47.71 -28.67 -13.58
C LEU A 175 48.06 -28.72 -12.08
N ASP A 176 48.83 -27.75 -11.61
CA ASP A 176 49.12 -27.61 -10.18
C ASP A 176 47.80 -27.56 -9.36
N PRO A 177 47.68 -28.31 -8.25
CA PRO A 177 46.43 -28.40 -7.49
C PRO A 177 45.90 -27.05 -6.99
N ALA A 178 46.77 -26.09 -6.64
CA ALA A 178 46.33 -24.77 -6.20
C ALA A 178 45.76 -23.95 -7.36
N THR A 179 46.39 -24.05 -8.54
CA THR A 179 45.91 -23.41 -9.77
C THR A 179 44.58 -24.02 -10.24
N ALA A 180 44.45 -25.34 -10.17
CA ALA A 180 43.20 -26.03 -10.49
C ALA A 180 42.05 -25.61 -9.56
N ALA A 181 42.31 -25.52 -8.25
CA ALA A 181 41.32 -25.06 -7.28
C ALA A 181 40.90 -23.60 -7.50
N ALA A 182 41.82 -22.72 -7.92
CA ALA A 182 41.50 -21.33 -8.24
C ALA A 182 40.60 -21.20 -9.48
N LEU A 183 40.83 -22.02 -10.52
CA LEU A 183 39.98 -22.04 -11.71
C LEU A 183 38.57 -22.59 -11.41
N ASP A 184 38.47 -23.64 -10.58
CA ASP A 184 37.17 -24.16 -10.14
C ASP A 184 36.38 -23.12 -9.32
N ALA A 185 37.06 -22.36 -8.46
CA ALA A 185 36.43 -21.28 -7.69
C ALA A 185 35.83 -20.21 -8.62
N ILE A 186 36.60 -19.73 -9.61
CA ILE A 186 36.13 -18.73 -10.58
C ILE A 186 34.92 -19.24 -11.39
N ALA A 187 35.01 -20.47 -11.92
CA ALA A 187 33.90 -21.09 -12.64
C ALA A 187 32.66 -21.18 -11.75
N GLY A 188 32.88 -21.53 -10.48
CA GLY A 188 31.85 -21.59 -9.47
C GLY A 188 31.15 -20.29 -9.18
N ASP A 189 31.90 -19.23 -8.94
CA ASP A 189 31.36 -17.89 -8.70
C ASP A 189 30.53 -17.42 -9.91
N GLY A 190 30.96 -17.77 -11.14
CA GLY A 190 30.22 -17.49 -12.37
C GLY A 190 28.88 -18.23 -12.48
N ASP A 191 28.86 -19.51 -12.13
CA ASP A 191 27.64 -20.32 -12.09
C ASP A 191 26.65 -19.82 -11.03
N ASP A 192 27.16 -19.45 -9.84
CA ASP A 192 26.35 -18.90 -8.75
C ASP A 192 25.74 -17.54 -9.15
N ALA A 193 26.52 -16.66 -9.77
CA ALA A 193 26.04 -15.39 -10.30
C ALA A 193 24.96 -15.60 -11.38
N THR A 194 25.14 -16.58 -12.28
CA THR A 194 24.16 -16.90 -13.32
C THR A 194 22.85 -17.41 -12.73
N ARG A 195 22.89 -18.30 -11.72
CA ARG A 195 21.69 -18.75 -11.00
C ARG A 195 20.98 -17.59 -10.32
N GLN A 196 21.72 -16.70 -9.66
CA GLN A 196 21.13 -15.55 -8.98
C GLN A 196 20.43 -14.60 -9.96
N LEU A 197 21.03 -14.36 -11.13
CA LEU A 197 20.46 -13.52 -12.17
C LEU A 197 19.16 -14.11 -12.72
N ASN A 198 19.15 -15.42 -13.00
CA ASN A 198 17.95 -16.11 -13.49
C ASN A 198 16.83 -16.11 -12.44
N ALA A 199 17.14 -16.34 -11.17
CA ALA A 199 16.17 -16.25 -10.09
C ALA A 199 15.55 -14.84 -9.98
N CYS A 200 16.35 -13.79 -10.21
CA CYS A 200 15.87 -12.41 -10.24
C CYS A 200 14.91 -12.15 -11.42
N ILE A 201 15.26 -12.64 -12.61
CA ILE A 201 14.42 -12.56 -13.82
C ILE A 201 13.10 -13.30 -13.61
N ASP A 202 13.12 -14.49 -13.01
CA ASP A 202 11.93 -15.29 -12.72
C ASP A 202 11.00 -14.58 -11.73
N ALA A 203 11.56 -14.02 -10.66
CA ALA A 203 10.79 -13.24 -9.68
C ALA A 203 10.13 -12.01 -10.34
N TYR A 204 10.85 -11.32 -11.22
CA TYR A 204 10.30 -10.19 -11.98
C TYR A 204 9.14 -10.61 -12.90
N ASN A 205 9.34 -11.67 -13.67
CA ASN A 205 8.32 -12.17 -14.61
C ASN A 205 7.07 -12.64 -13.87
N LEU A 206 7.21 -13.33 -12.73
CA LEU A 206 6.07 -13.75 -11.90
C LEU A 206 5.21 -12.57 -11.47
N VAL A 207 5.85 -11.50 -10.98
CA VAL A 207 5.16 -10.27 -10.58
C VAL A 207 4.47 -9.65 -11.80
N ARG A 208 5.18 -9.48 -12.91
CA ARG A 208 4.64 -8.90 -14.14
C ARG A 208 3.40 -9.65 -14.63
N ASP A 209 3.46 -10.98 -14.70
CA ASP A 209 2.37 -11.80 -15.25
C ASP A 209 1.15 -11.78 -14.33
N THR A 210 1.36 -11.76 -13.00
CA THR A 210 0.28 -11.60 -12.01
C THR A 210 -0.48 -10.28 -12.20
N TYR A 211 0.22 -9.19 -12.56
CA TYR A 211 -0.40 -7.89 -12.80
C TYR A 211 -0.96 -7.73 -14.23
N HIS A 212 -0.34 -8.31 -15.25
CA HIS A 212 -0.82 -8.23 -16.64
C HIS A 212 -2.15 -8.97 -16.85
N VAL A 213 -2.34 -10.12 -16.21
CA VAL A 213 -3.60 -10.89 -16.28
C VAL A 213 -4.79 -10.13 -15.67
N GLN A 214 -4.56 -9.06 -14.90
CA GLN A 214 -5.61 -8.24 -14.28
C GLN A 214 -5.98 -6.99 -15.10
N THR A 215 -5.27 -6.71 -16.21
CA THR A 215 -5.53 -5.56 -17.09
C THR A 215 -6.28 -5.90 -18.38
N GLU A 216 -6.51 -7.19 -18.66
CA GLU A 216 -7.44 -7.68 -19.70
C GLU A 216 -8.73 -8.20 -19.07
#